data_AF-A0A848YYY3-F1
#
_entry.id   AF-A0A848YYY3-F1
#
_cell.length_a   1.000
_cell.length_b   1.000
_cell.length_c   1.000
_cell.angle_alpha   90.00
_cell.angle_beta   90.00
_cell.angle_gamma   90.00
#
_symmetry.space_group_name_H-M   'P 1'
#
loop_
_entity.id
_entity.type
_entity.pdbx_description
1 polymer ?
#
loop_
_entity_poly.entity_id
_entity_poly.type
_entity_poly.pdbx_seq_one_letter_code
_entity_poly.pdbx_strand_id
1 'polypeptide(L)' 'VDTVEIFVEVIRKSRSGKAIYCTDGVHSFWLPLSVIEVTDYPNGNAGIVMPVWLAREKEVI' A
#
# COMPACT_ATOMS: atom_id res chain seq x y z
N VAL A 1 6.01 10.27 -13.46
CA VAL A 1 6.35 10.06 -12.03
C VAL A 1 6.81 8.63 -11.93
N ASP A 2 7.99 8.38 -11.38
CA ASP A 2 8.48 7.01 -11.22
C ASP A 2 7.66 6.29 -10.16
N THR A 3 7.28 5.05 -10.46
CA THR A 3 6.47 4.19 -9.59
C THR A 3 7.23 2.92 -9.24
N VAL A 4 6.81 2.30 -8.15
CA VAL A 4 7.24 0.96 -7.74
C VAL A 4 6.01 0.14 -7.37
N GLU A 5 6.09 -1.16 -7.62
CA GLU A 5 5.10 -2.13 -7.18
C GLU A 5 5.64 -2.86 -5.94
N ILE A 6 4.82 -2.93 -4.90
CA ILE A 6 5.10 -3.71 -3.69
C ILE A 6 3.95 -4.68 -3.41
N PHE A 7 4.25 -5.76 -2.69
CA PHE A 7 3.25 -6.70 -2.20
C PHE A 7 3.04 -6.50 -0.71
N VAL A 8 1.79 -6.34 -0.28
CA VAL A 8 1.41 -6.12 1.12
C VAL A 8 0.20 -6.96 1.50
N GLU A 9 0.02 -7.21 2.80
CA GLU A 9 -1.25 -7.68 3.35
C GLU A 9 -2.11 -6.47 3.74
N VAL A 10 -3.38 -6.44 3.33
CA VAL A 10 -4.32 -5.37 3.71
C VAL A 10 -5.05 -5.75 5.00
N ILE A 11 -4.66 -5.10 6.10
CA ILE A 11 -5.22 -5.39 7.43
C ILE A 11 -6.62 -4.77 7.59
N ARG A 12 -6.80 -3.50 7.18
CA ARG A 12 -8.12 -2.83 7.24
C ARG A 12 -8.21 -1.58 6.36
N LYS A 13 -9.43 -1.17 6.06
CA LYS A 13 -9.74 0.13 5.43
C LYS A 13 -10.01 1.20 6.50
N SER A 14 -9.64 2.45 6.23
CA SER A 14 -9.99 3.59 7.07
C SER A 14 -11.50 3.82 7.10
N ARG A 15 -12.03 4.45 8.16
CA ARG A 15 -13.47 4.73 8.28
C ARG A 15 -14.02 5.60 7.14
N SER A 16 -13.20 6.47 6.58
CA SER A 16 -13.56 7.33 5.45
C SER A 16 -13.47 6.62 4.09
N GLY A 17 -12.90 5.42 4.04
CA GLY A 17 -12.61 4.70 2.80
C GLY A 17 -11.50 5.33 1.94
N LYS A 18 -10.77 6.33 2.43
CA LYS A 18 -9.76 7.08 1.67
C LYS A 18 -8.34 6.52 1.79
N ALA A 19 -8.13 5.59 2.70
CA ALA A 19 -6.83 4.99 2.97
C ALA A 19 -6.98 3.53 3.42
N ILE A 20 -5.93 2.76 3.18
CA ILE A 20 -5.78 1.37 3.64
C ILE A 20 -4.61 1.27 4.62
N TYR A 21 -4.77 0.43 5.63
CA TYR A 21 -3.72 0.05 6.56
C TYR A 21 -3.22 -1.33 6.16
N CYS A 22 -1.93 -1.44 5.89
CA CYS A 22 -1.31 -2.64 5.35
C CYS A 22 0.05 -2.90 5.99
N THR A 23 0.59 -4.09 5.76
CA THR A 23 1.94 -4.48 6.19
C THR A 23 2.69 -5.19 5.07
N ASP A 24 4.00 -4.95 4.98
CA ASP A 24 4.94 -5.67 4.12
C ASP A 24 5.59 -6.87 4.84
N GLY A 25 5.15 -7.17 6.07
CA GLY A 25 5.73 -8.19 6.95
C GLY A 25 6.79 -7.68 7.93
N VAL A 26 7.31 -6.46 7.75
CA VAL A 26 8.29 -5.82 8.66
C VAL A 26 7.70 -4.58 9.32
N HIS A 27 7.06 -3.73 8.52
CA HIS A 27 6.44 -2.48 8.92
C HIS A 27 4.94 -2.52 8.64
N SER A 28 4.19 -1.70 9.38
CA SER A 28 2.77 -1.47 9.12
C SER A 28 2.53 0.03 8.95
N PHE A 29 1.80 0.39 7.90
CA PHE A 29 1.65 1.79 7.50
C PHE A 29 0.31 2.04 6.80
N TRP A 30 -0.07 3.32 6.75
CA TRP A 30 -1.23 3.78 6.02
C TRP A 30 -0.84 4.25 4.62
N LEU A 31 -1.62 3.85 3.62
CA LEU A 31 -1.49 4.33 2.25
C LEU A 31 -2.77 5.07 1.82
N PRO A 32 -2.66 6.29 1.28
CA PRO A 32 -3.79 7.03 0.74
C PRO A 32 -4.19 6.49 -0.64
N LEU A 33 -5.46 6.12 -0.80
CA LEU A 33 -6.00 5.58 -2.06
C LEU A 33 -6.04 6.60 -3.21
N SER A 34 -5.88 7.89 -2.91
CA SER A 34 -5.85 8.95 -3.93
C SER A 34 -4.56 9.00 -4.74
N VAL A 35 -3.52 8.26 -4.36
CA VAL A 35 -2.20 8.31 -4.99
C VAL A 35 -1.60 6.93 -5.27
N ILE A 36 -2.36 5.86 -5.06
CA ILE A 36 -1.92 4.48 -5.30
C ILE A 36 -2.94 3.74 -6.15
N GLU A 37 -2.49 2.69 -6.84
CA GLU A 37 -3.36 1.70 -7.46
C GLU A 37 -3.24 0.38 -6.68
N VAL A 38 -4.37 -0.32 -6.53
CA VAL A 38 -4.47 -1.54 -5.71
C VAL A 38 -4.99 -2.67 -6.57
N THR A 39 -4.26 -3.78 -6.61
CA THR A 39 -4.70 -5.05 -7.19
C THR A 39 -4.87 -6.07 -6.07
N ASP A 40 -6.11 -6.45 -5.78
CA ASP A 40 -6.42 -7.46 -4.76
C ASP A 40 -6.09 -8.87 -5.26
N TYR A 41 -5.42 -9.68 -4.43
CA TYR A 41 -5.14 -11.09 -4.71
C TYR A 41 -6.00 -12.02 -3.83
N PRO A 42 -6.36 -13.22 -4.32
CA PRO A 42 -7.23 -14.15 -3.60
C PRO A 42 -6.71 -14.64 -2.24
N ASN A 43 -5.41 -14.46 -1.96
CA ASN A 43 -4.75 -14.90 -0.72
C ASN A 43 -4.78 -13.83 0.40
N GLY A 44 -5.50 -12.72 0.22
CA GLY A 44 -5.56 -11.64 1.19
C GLY A 44 -4.43 -10.60 1.06
N ASN A 45 -3.49 -10.82 0.14
CA ASN A 45 -2.49 -9.83 -0.23
C ASN A 45 -3.02 -8.89 -1.30
N ALA A 46 -2.36 -7.74 -1.44
CA ALA A 46 -2.58 -6.78 -2.50
C ALA A 46 -1.25 -6.36 -3.13
N GLY A 47 -1.25 -6.21 -4.45
CA GLY A 47 -0.21 -5.50 -5.19
C GLY A 47 -0.52 -4.02 -5.15
N ILE A 48 0.44 -3.22 -4.71
CA ILE A 48 0.30 -1.77 -4.63
C ILE A 48 1.29 -1.12 -5.57
N VAL A 49 0.77 -0.40 -6.56
CA VAL A 49 1.58 0.51 -7.38
C VAL A 49 1.51 1.88 -6.75
N MET A 50 2.67 2.41 -6.33
CA MET A 50 2.75 3.73 -5.70
C MET A 50 3.95 4.55 -6.23
N PRO A 51 3.92 5.88 -6.09
CA PRO A 51 5.07 6.72 -6.40
C PRO A 51 6.29 6.37 -5.54
N VAL A 52 7.50 6.43 -6.12
CA VAL A 52 8.76 6.13 -5.43
C VAL A 52 8.97 6.99 -4.17
N TRP A 53 8.54 8.25 -4.17
CA TRP A 53 8.66 9.12 -2.99
C TRP A 53 7.85 8.60 -1.79
N LEU A 54 6.67 8.04 -2.04
CA LEU A 54 5.81 7.48 -1.00
C LEU A 54 6.40 6.17 -0.49
N ALA A 55 6.93 5.33 -1.39
CA ALA A 55 7.62 4.10 -1.01
C ALA A 55 8.83 4.37 -0.10
N ARG A 56 9.63 5.40 -0.39
CA ARG A 56 10.74 5.83 0.48
C ARG A 56 10.26 6.39 1.82
N GLU A 57 9.19 7.18 1.82
CA GLU A 57 8.59 7.69 3.07
C GLU A 57 8.12 6.54 3.99
N LYS A 58 7.69 5.42 3.40
CA LYS A 58 7.26 4.22 4.16
C LYS A 58 8.38 3.20 4.40
N GLU A 59 9.60 3.48 3.94
CA GLU A 59 10.78 2.60 4.11
C GLU A 59 10.57 1.19 3.55
N VAL A 60 9.83 1.09 2.43
CA VAL A 60 9.55 -0.20 1.75
C VAL A 60 10.41 -0.46 0.51
N ILE A 61 11.37 0.44 0.24
CA ILE A 61 12.44 0.32 -0.77
C ILE A 61 13.73 1.00 -0.30
#